data_AF-A0A925EPB0-F1
#
_entry.id   AF-A0A925EPB0-F1
#
_cell.length_a   1.000
_cell.length_b   1.000
_cell.length_c   1.000
_cell.angle_alpha   90.00
_cell.angle_beta   90.00
_cell.angle_gamma   90.00
#
_symmetry.space_group_name_H-M   'P 1'
#
loop_
_entity.id
_entity.type
_entity.pdbx_description
1 polymer ?
#
loop_
_entity_poly.entity_id
_entity_poly.type
_entity_poly.pdbx_seq_one_letter_code
_entity_poly.pdbx_strand_id
1 'polypeptide(L)'
;MTDVVARAFRRAGVDLQSLVHEDMRAHFNAYPHCCGLRTTDSNIDHRRVPNLMTFFTRKGHSLPASKDPALYQPGDVVAWRLSNGLPHTGIVSDQRSFDGSRYLIVHNIGAGAKVEDILFAFAIIGHYRYF
;
A
#
# COMPACT_ATOMS: atom_id res chain seq x y z
N MET A 1 -10.99 3.55 -5.12
CA MET A 1 -9.96 4.62 -5.09
C MET A 1 -9.05 4.33 -3.91
N THR A 2 -7.74 4.35 -4.12
CA THR A 2 -6.72 3.85 -3.18
C THR A 2 -6.09 5.00 -2.39
N ASP A 3 -6.90 5.94 -1.89
CA ASP A 3 -6.43 7.13 -1.15
C ASP A 3 -6.14 6.85 0.33
N VAL A 4 -6.51 5.67 0.84
CA VAL A 4 -6.32 5.30 2.26
C VAL A 4 -4.86 5.37 2.68
N VAL A 5 -3.95 4.85 1.85
CA VAL A 5 -2.52 4.81 2.18
C VAL A 5 -1.96 6.23 2.28
N ALA A 6 -2.17 7.05 1.25
CA ALA A 6 -1.70 8.44 1.23
C ALA A 6 -2.27 9.28 2.38
N ARG A 7 -3.56 9.09 2.72
CA ARG A 7 -4.20 9.81 3.84
C ARG A 7 -3.64 9.39 5.19
N ALA A 8 -3.34 8.11 5.40
CA ALA A 8 -2.74 7.63 6.63
C ALA A 8 -1.30 8.16 6.79
N PHE A 9 -0.49 8.14 5.72
CA PHE A 9 0.85 8.72 5.73
C PHE A 9 0.83 10.21 6.05
N ARG A 10 -0.13 10.96 5.49
CA ARG A 10 -0.29 12.39 5.79
C ARG A 10 -0.60 12.64 7.26
N ARG A 11 -1.39 11.78 7.90
CA ARG A 11 -1.64 11.85 9.36
C ARG A 11 -0.38 11.56 10.18
N ALA A 12 0.52 10.75 9.66
CA ALA A 12 1.85 10.51 10.22
C ALA A 12 2.88 11.60 9.85
N GLY A 13 2.46 12.71 9.23
CA GLY A 13 3.34 13.81 8.84
C GLY A 13 4.16 13.58 7.57
N VAL A 14 3.86 12.51 6.81
CA VAL A 14 4.57 12.18 5.56
C VAL A 14 3.69 12.47 4.36
N ASP A 15 4.17 13.33 3.47
CA ASP A 15 3.50 13.60 2.20
C ASP A 15 3.88 12.58 1.12
N LEU A 16 3.27 11.40 1.22
CA LEU A 16 3.49 10.29 0.28
C LEU A 16 3.19 10.70 -1.18
N GLN A 17 2.27 11.65 -1.39
CA GLN A 17 1.93 12.15 -2.72
C GLN A 17 3.15 12.80 -3.38
N SER A 18 3.80 13.74 -2.69
CA SER A 18 4.98 14.43 -3.21
C SER A 18 6.16 13.47 -3.35
N LEU A 19 6.39 12.60 -2.35
CA LEU A 19 7.49 11.64 -2.38
C LEU A 19 7.42 10.66 -3.56
N VAL A 20 6.23 10.09 -3.82
CA VAL A 20 6.05 9.17 -4.95
C VAL A 20 6.23 9.93 -6.27
N HIS A 21 5.64 11.12 -6.39
CA HIS A 21 5.72 11.91 -7.61
C HIS A 21 7.16 12.33 -7.96
N GLU A 22 7.93 12.77 -6.96
CA GLU A 22 9.32 13.18 -7.15
C GLU A 22 10.22 12.00 -7.54
N ASP A 23 10.06 10.84 -6.88
CA ASP A 23 10.83 9.65 -7.23
C ASP A 23 10.49 9.16 -8.65
N MET A 24 9.19 9.18 -9.00
CA MET A 24 8.73 8.87 -10.36
C MET A 24 9.27 9.85 -11.40
N ARG A 25 9.32 11.15 -11.09
CA ARG A 25 9.86 12.15 -12.02
C ARG A 25 11.34 11.91 -12.31
N ALA A 26 12.11 11.56 -11.27
CA ALA A 26 13.53 11.26 -11.41
C ALA A 26 13.81 9.88 -12.06
N HIS A 27 12.88 8.92 -11.95
CA HIS A 27 13.13 7.53 -12.33
C HIS A 27 11.97 6.91 -13.11
N PHE A 28 11.33 7.67 -14.00
CA PHE A 28 10.08 7.28 -14.66
C PHE A 28 10.12 5.88 -15.28
N ASN A 29 11.22 5.53 -15.95
CA ASN A 29 11.40 4.22 -16.61
C ASN A 29 11.50 3.03 -15.63
N ALA A 30 11.75 3.27 -14.34
CA ALA A 30 11.76 2.22 -13.32
C ALA A 30 10.35 1.87 -12.84
N TYR A 31 9.35 2.71 -13.14
CA TYR A 31 7.97 2.49 -12.77
C TYR A 31 7.22 1.72 -13.86
N PRO A 32 6.22 0.90 -13.49
CA PRO A 32 5.45 0.15 -14.46
C PRO A 32 4.69 1.12 -15.39
N HIS A 33 4.87 0.95 -16.70
CA HIS A 33 4.11 1.68 -17.73
C HIS A 33 2.67 1.14 -17.86
N CYS A 34 2.07 0.74 -16.73
CA CYS A 34 0.70 0.26 -16.71
C CYS A 34 -0.28 1.43 -16.90
N CYS A 35 -1.38 1.16 -17.60
CA CYS A 35 -2.49 2.08 -17.79
C CYS A 35 -2.15 3.34 -18.61
N GLY A 36 -1.33 3.20 -19.66
CA GLY A 36 -1.19 4.22 -20.72
C GLY A 36 -0.55 5.55 -20.29
N LEU A 37 0.16 5.59 -19.16
CA LEU A 37 0.87 6.79 -18.73
C LEU A 37 2.00 7.13 -19.70
N ARG A 38 2.00 8.37 -20.18
CA ARG A 38 3.09 8.95 -20.97
C ARG A 38 4.03 9.83 -20.15
N THR A 39 3.58 10.24 -18.96
CA THR A 39 4.30 11.10 -18.02
C THR A 39 3.78 10.86 -16.59
N THR A 40 4.44 11.44 -15.60
CA THR A 40 4.01 11.46 -14.19
C THR A 40 2.83 12.40 -13.97
N ASP A 41 1.96 12.09 -13.01
CA ASP A 41 0.87 12.96 -12.57
C ASP A 41 0.75 12.91 -11.05
N SER A 42 1.12 14.00 -10.37
CA SER A 42 1.13 14.08 -8.91
C SER A 42 -0.23 13.80 -8.27
N ASN A 43 -1.35 14.00 -8.98
CA ASN A 43 -2.69 13.73 -8.48
C ASN A 43 -3.05 12.24 -8.53
N ILE A 44 -2.37 11.46 -9.39
CA ILE A 44 -2.72 10.06 -9.69
C ILE A 44 -1.63 9.09 -9.21
N ASP A 45 -0.36 9.48 -9.26
CA ASP A 45 0.79 8.61 -9.06
C ASP A 45 0.71 7.80 -7.74
N HIS A 46 0.37 8.48 -6.65
CA HIS A 46 0.25 7.90 -5.30
C HIS A 46 -1.01 7.03 -5.11
N ARG A 47 -1.96 7.05 -6.04
CA ARG A 47 -3.21 6.27 -5.98
C ARG A 47 -3.07 4.91 -6.67
N ARG A 48 -1.98 4.69 -7.40
CA ARG A 48 -1.74 3.46 -8.17
C ARG A 48 -0.92 2.50 -7.33
N VAL A 49 -1.51 1.35 -7.00
CA VAL A 49 -0.83 0.29 -6.24
C VAL A 49 0.53 -0.11 -6.85
N PRO A 50 0.67 -0.32 -8.17
CA PRO A 50 1.97 -0.66 -8.74
C PRO A 50 3.04 0.43 -8.53
N ASN A 51 2.64 1.70 -8.54
CA ASN A 51 3.54 2.81 -8.28
C ASN A 51 3.99 2.82 -6.81
N LEU A 52 3.05 2.63 -5.87
CA LEU A 52 3.37 2.53 -4.44
C LEU A 52 4.34 1.39 -4.16
N MET A 53 4.08 0.19 -4.71
CA MET A 53 4.96 -0.97 -4.58
C MET A 53 6.38 -0.67 -5.09
N THR A 54 6.47 -0.05 -6.27
CA THR A 54 7.75 0.33 -6.87
C THR A 54 8.48 1.36 -6.02
N PHE A 55 7.79 2.40 -5.56
CA PHE A 55 8.35 3.43 -4.69
C PHE A 55 8.93 2.83 -3.41
N PHE A 56 8.15 2.05 -2.66
CA PHE A 56 8.62 1.47 -1.39
C PHE A 56 9.79 0.51 -1.61
N THR A 57 9.76 -0.30 -2.68
CA THR A 57 10.86 -1.19 -3.04
C THR A 57 12.14 -0.40 -3.34
N ARG A 58 12.05 0.66 -4.16
CA ARG A 58 13.19 1.50 -4.53
C ARG A 58 13.79 2.25 -3.34
N LYS A 59 12.98 2.57 -2.33
CA LYS A 59 13.41 3.19 -1.08
C LYS A 59 13.94 2.19 -0.04
N GLY A 60 13.97 0.89 -0.36
CA GLY A 60 14.49 -0.15 0.54
C GLY A 60 13.53 -0.51 1.68
N HIS A 61 12.25 -0.17 1.56
CA HIS A 61 11.24 -0.43 2.59
C HIS A 61 10.52 -1.77 2.42
N SER A 62 10.98 -2.64 1.52
CA SER A 62 10.35 -3.94 1.29
C SER A 62 10.71 -4.94 2.38
N LEU A 63 9.68 -5.59 2.90
CA LEU A 63 9.78 -6.71 3.83
C LEU A 63 9.31 -8.00 3.15
N PRO A 64 9.77 -9.18 3.61
CA PRO A 64 9.24 -10.45 3.13
C PRO A 64 7.74 -10.55 3.35
N ALA A 65 7.02 -11.05 2.34
CA ALA A 65 5.65 -11.49 2.52
C ALA A 65 5.65 -12.82 3.30
N SER A 66 4.88 -12.90 4.37
CA SER A 66 4.81 -14.07 5.24
C SER A 66 3.35 -14.39 5.59
N LYS A 67 3.13 -15.60 6.09
CA LYS A 67 1.84 -15.98 6.72
C LYS A 67 1.88 -15.84 8.24
N ASP A 68 3.02 -15.45 8.79
CA ASP A 68 3.16 -15.17 10.22
C ASP A 68 2.60 -13.78 10.55
N PRO A 69 1.49 -13.67 11.32
CA PRO A 69 0.91 -12.38 11.68
C PRO A 69 1.83 -11.51 12.53
N ALA A 70 2.80 -12.08 13.26
CA ALA A 70 3.70 -11.32 14.14
C ALA A 70 4.66 -10.40 13.36
N LEU A 71 4.89 -10.69 12.08
CA LEU A 71 5.77 -9.90 11.22
C LEU A 71 5.12 -8.60 10.72
N TYR A 72 3.80 -8.47 10.86
CA TYR A 72 3.02 -7.32 10.44
C TYR A 72 2.76 -6.41 11.64
N GLN A 73 3.20 -5.16 11.53
CA GLN A 73 3.13 -4.16 12.60
C GLN A 73 2.22 -3.00 12.18
N PRO A 74 1.58 -2.30 13.14
CA PRO A 74 0.77 -1.13 12.83
C PRO A 74 1.57 -0.09 12.02
N GLY A 75 0.95 0.41 10.95
CA GLY A 75 1.59 1.33 10.00
C GLY A 75 2.21 0.67 8.77
N ASP A 76 2.39 -0.65 8.77
CA ASP A 76 2.88 -1.37 7.59
C ASP A 76 1.88 -1.25 6.42
N VAL A 77 2.41 -1.10 5.22
CA VAL A 77 1.64 -1.13 3.98
C VAL A 77 1.67 -2.54 3.42
N VAL A 78 0.50 -3.10 3.14
CA VAL A 78 0.37 -4.41 2.52
C VAL A 78 -0.34 -4.25 1.18
N ALA A 79 0.18 -4.95 0.16
CA ALA A 79 -0.39 -5.02 -1.18
C ALA A 79 -0.86 -6.45 -1.46
N TRP A 80 -2.05 -6.57 -2.05
CA TRP A 80 -2.65 -7.84 -2.44
C TRP A 80 -2.99 -7.87 -3.91
N ARG A 81 -3.13 -9.09 -4.43
CA ARG A 81 -3.88 -9.38 -5.64
C ARG A 81 -5.24 -9.94 -5.26
N LEU A 82 -6.30 -9.22 -5.61
CA LEU A 82 -7.68 -9.65 -5.36
C LEU A 82 -8.06 -10.83 -6.27
N SER A 83 -9.16 -11.51 -5.95
CA SER A 83 -9.67 -12.66 -6.72
C SER A 83 -10.01 -12.31 -8.18
N ASN A 84 -10.38 -11.06 -8.46
CA ASN A 84 -10.59 -10.55 -9.82
C ASN A 84 -9.29 -10.11 -10.53
N GLY A 85 -8.12 -10.37 -9.95
CA GLY A 85 -6.81 -10.05 -10.49
C GLY A 85 -6.36 -8.60 -10.27
N LEU A 86 -7.21 -7.72 -9.75
CA LEU A 86 -6.85 -6.33 -9.53
C LEU A 86 -5.92 -6.16 -8.31
N PRO A 87 -4.93 -5.26 -8.39
CA PRO A 87 -4.09 -4.94 -7.25
C PRO A 87 -4.86 -4.09 -6.23
N HIS A 88 -4.61 -4.34 -4.95
CA HIS A 88 -5.22 -3.62 -3.84
C HIS A 88 -4.21 -3.36 -2.74
N THR A 89 -4.41 -2.34 -1.92
CA THR A 89 -3.52 -2.03 -0.78
C THR A 89 -4.29 -1.57 0.43
N GLY A 90 -3.65 -1.69 1.58
CA GLY A 90 -4.15 -1.26 2.87
C GLY A 90 -3.02 -1.04 3.85
N ILE A 91 -3.36 -0.56 5.03
CA ILE A 91 -2.43 -0.33 6.12
C ILE A 91 -2.83 -1.18 7.32
N VAL A 92 -1.85 -1.79 7.96
CA VAL A 92 -2.02 -2.51 9.21
C VAL A 92 -2.39 -1.50 10.30
N SER A 93 -3.54 -1.71 10.94
CA SER A 93 -4.01 -0.87 12.05
C SER A 93 -3.46 -1.35 13.39
N ASP A 94 -3.75 -0.63 14.45
CA ASP A 94 -3.48 -1.01 15.84
C ASP A 94 -4.61 -1.88 16.46
N GLN A 95 -5.72 -2.06 15.75
CA GLN A 95 -6.82 -2.93 16.18
C GLN A 95 -6.53 -4.39 15.85
N ARG A 96 -6.98 -5.30 16.71
CA ARG A 96 -6.76 -6.75 16.56
C ARG A 96 -8.04 -7.47 16.13
N SER A 97 -7.87 -8.62 15.49
CA SER A 97 -8.91 -9.61 15.23
C SER A 97 -9.56 -10.08 16.53
N PHE A 98 -10.76 -10.67 16.40
CA PHE A 98 -11.50 -11.19 17.56
C PHE A 98 -10.71 -12.21 18.39
N ASP A 99 -9.92 -13.06 17.71
CA ASP A 99 -9.03 -14.04 18.33
C ASP A 99 -7.71 -13.43 18.86
N GLY A 100 -7.48 -12.13 18.65
CA GLY A 100 -6.26 -11.42 19.05
C GLY A 100 -5.00 -11.76 18.24
N SER A 101 -5.08 -12.69 17.30
CA SER A 101 -3.91 -13.27 16.62
C SER A 101 -3.23 -12.33 15.63
N ARG A 102 -3.96 -11.37 15.05
CA ARG A 102 -3.46 -10.48 13.99
C ARG A 102 -4.07 -9.10 14.07
N TYR A 103 -3.41 -8.14 13.44
CA TYR A 103 -3.93 -6.78 13.28
C TYR A 103 -4.93 -6.71 12.12
N LEU A 104 -5.93 -5.84 12.27
CA LEU A 104 -6.90 -5.53 11.23
C LEU A 104 -6.32 -4.57 10.21
N ILE A 105 -6.89 -4.54 9.01
CA ILE A 105 -6.43 -3.72 7.90
C ILE A 105 -7.38 -2.56 7.66
N VAL A 106 -6.82 -1.35 7.55
CA VAL A 106 -7.52 -0.19 7.00
C VAL A 106 -7.38 -0.19 5.48
N HIS A 107 -8.49 -0.27 4.75
CA HIS A 107 -8.49 -0.26 3.28
C HIS A 107 -9.82 0.26 2.70
N ASN A 108 -9.87 0.49 1.38
CA ASN A 108 -11.08 0.94 0.69
C ASN A 108 -11.26 0.21 -0.65
N ILE A 109 -12.31 -0.60 -0.76
CA ILE A 109 -12.72 -1.29 -2.00
C ILE A 109 -14.04 -0.67 -2.52
N GLY A 110 -14.10 0.65 -2.61
CA GLY A 110 -15.21 1.37 -3.27
C GLY A 110 -16.43 1.69 -2.41
N ALA A 111 -16.51 1.17 -1.18
CA ALA A 111 -17.60 1.47 -0.23
C ALA A 111 -17.16 2.37 0.94
N GLY A 112 -16.04 3.07 0.78
CA GLY A 112 -15.41 3.87 1.85
C GLY A 112 -14.30 3.11 2.57
N ALA A 113 -13.58 3.83 3.44
CA ALA A 113 -12.54 3.24 4.26
C ALA A 113 -13.15 2.35 5.36
N LYS A 114 -12.67 1.12 5.45
CA LYS A 114 -13.09 0.14 6.44
C LYS A 114 -11.89 -0.41 7.20
N VAL A 115 -12.15 -0.94 8.40
CA VAL A 115 -11.21 -1.73 9.19
C VAL A 115 -11.71 -3.17 9.18
N GLU A 116 -11.06 -4.05 8.44
CA GLU A 116 -11.52 -5.42 8.24
C GLU A 116 -10.38 -6.43 8.43
N ASP A 117 -10.75 -7.65 8.79
CA ASP A 117 -9.83 -8.76 8.98
C ASP A 117 -9.48 -9.43 7.64
N ILE A 118 -8.68 -8.72 6.83
CA ILE A 118 -8.35 -9.15 5.45
C ILE A 118 -6.85 -9.39 5.21
N LEU A 119 -6.00 -9.33 6.26
CA LEU A 119 -4.54 -9.41 6.13
C LEU A 119 -4.10 -10.61 5.29
N PHE A 120 -4.72 -11.77 5.51
CA PHE A 120 -4.44 -13.02 4.79
C PHE A 120 -5.60 -13.50 3.91
N ALA A 121 -6.61 -12.66 3.66
CA ALA A 121 -7.77 -13.03 2.84
C ALA A 121 -7.45 -13.13 1.34
N PHE A 122 -6.36 -12.49 0.89
CA PHE A 122 -5.93 -12.44 -0.50
C PHE A 122 -4.44 -12.73 -0.63
N ALA A 123 -3.98 -13.00 -1.85
CA ALA A 123 -2.57 -13.23 -2.12
C ALA A 123 -1.77 -11.94 -1.88
N ILE A 124 -0.88 -11.94 -0.88
CA ILE A 124 0.03 -10.83 -0.61
C ILE A 124 1.08 -10.78 -1.72
N ILE A 125 1.19 -9.63 -2.37
CA ILE A 125 2.16 -9.36 -3.44
C ILE A 125 3.18 -8.27 -3.03
N GLY A 126 3.04 -7.71 -1.84
CA GLY A 126 4.00 -6.76 -1.28
C GLY A 126 3.73 -6.47 0.19
N HIS A 127 4.79 -6.26 0.94
CA HIS A 127 4.77 -5.89 2.35
C HIS A 127 5.86 -4.85 2.56
N TYR A 128 5.51 -3.70 3.17
CA TYR A 128 6.42 -2.56 3.27
C TYR A 128 6.32 -1.86 4.63
N ARG A 129 7.46 -1.41 5.15
CA ARG A 129 7.56 -0.60 6.36
C ARG A 129 8.40 0.64 6.12
N TYR A 130 7.77 1.82 6.30
CA TYR A 130 8.39 3.11 6.01
C TYR A 130 9.03 3.78 7.24
N PHE A 131 8.47 3.55 8.43
CA PHE A 131 8.93 4.11 9.70
C PHE A 131 9.58 3.06 10.59
#